data_AF-A0A6N6S494-F1
#
_entry.id   AF-A0A6N6S494-F1
#
_cell.length_a   1.000
_cell.length_b   1.000
_cell.length_c   1.000
_cell.angle_alpha   90.00
_cell.angle_beta   90.00
_cell.angle_gamma   90.00
#
_symmetry.space_group_name_H-M   'P 1'
#
loop_
_entity.id
_entity.type
_entity.pdbx_description
1 polymer ?
#
loop_
_entity_poly.entity_id
_entity_poly.type
_entity_poly.pdbx_seq_one_letter_code
_entity_poly.pdbx_strand_id
1 'polypeptide(L)'
;MRLGFNMPIPEPQLAIFHGPLMVSGFLGTLISLERAVGTGYGWAYLAPVSTAAGGVMLIAGLPGGALLMTLGSLVLLIIFIAIIRLQTSLFTVAMGSGALLWLIGNLFWLAGFPVWEIVFWWAGFVVLTIAGERLEITRIVGFTKG
;
A
#
# COMPACT_ATOMS: atom_id res chain seq x y z
N MET A 1 6.68 8.36 39.16
CA MET A 1 6.94 9.79 38.94
C MET A 1 6.67 10.11 37.48
N ARG A 2 5.55 10.78 37.20
CA ARG A 2 5.23 11.35 35.89
C ARG A 2 6.00 12.67 35.79
N LEU A 3 6.97 12.79 34.90
CA LEU A 3 7.50 14.10 34.54
C LEU A 3 6.31 14.92 34.03
N GLY A 4 6.09 16.10 34.61
CA GLY A 4 5.04 17.07 34.27
C GLY A 4 5.19 17.69 32.88
N PHE A 5 5.64 16.91 31.91
CA PHE A 5 5.58 17.24 30.51
C PHE A 5 4.12 17.06 30.09
N ASN A 6 3.37 18.17 30.03
CA ASN A 6 2.20 18.27 29.18
C ASN A 6 2.69 18.18 27.73
N MET A 7 3.09 16.98 27.30
CA MET A 7 3.13 16.70 25.87
C MET A 7 1.69 16.88 25.39
N PRO A 8 1.45 17.68 24.34
CA PRO A 8 0.17 17.64 23.66
C PRO A 8 -0.04 16.18 23.28
N ILE A 9 -0.97 15.52 23.96
CA ILE A 9 -1.33 14.15 23.66
C ILE A 9 -1.77 14.22 22.19
N PRO A 10 -1.11 13.50 21.26
CA PRO A 10 -1.54 13.50 19.87
C PRO A 10 -3.03 13.25 19.85
N GLU A 11 -3.79 14.11 19.16
CA GLU A 11 -5.24 14.06 19.17
C GLU A 11 -5.69 12.59 18.99
N PRO A 12 -6.63 12.09 19.81
CA PRO A 12 -7.07 10.68 19.77
C PRO A 12 -7.43 10.18 18.36
N GLN A 13 -7.80 11.09 17.45
CA GLN A 13 -8.06 10.81 16.04
C GLN A 13 -6.81 10.37 15.26
N LEU A 14 -5.62 10.94 15.51
CA LEU A 14 -4.41 10.56 14.76
C LEU A 14 -3.98 9.11 15.07
N ALA A 15 -4.19 8.65 16.30
CA ALA A 15 -3.91 7.26 16.68
C ALA A 15 -4.85 6.28 15.96
N ILE A 16 -6.11 6.66 15.75
CA ILE A 16 -7.11 5.85 15.03
C ILE A 16 -6.77 5.77 13.53
N PHE A 17 -6.29 6.86 12.92
CA PHE A 17 -5.90 6.89 11.51
C PHE A 17 -4.48 6.41 11.22
N HIS A 18 -3.67 6.11 12.25
CA HIS A 18 -2.28 5.70 12.07
C HIS A 18 -2.14 4.44 11.19
N GLY A 19 -2.97 3.41 11.42
CA GLY A 19 -2.96 2.18 10.62
C GLY A 19 -3.22 2.43 9.12
N PRO A 20 -4.36 3.03 8.76
CA PRO A 20 -4.66 3.39 7.37
C PRO A 20 -3.61 4.30 6.73
N LEU A 21 -3.09 5.29 7.48
CA LEU A 21 -2.04 6.18 6.99
C LEU A 21 -0.72 5.45 6.71
N MET A 22 -0.31 4.55 7.60
CA MET A 22 0.93 3.79 7.43
C MET A 22 0.84 2.81 6.26
N VAL A 23 -0.27 2.08 6.14
CA VAL A 23 -0.41 1.08 5.06
C VAL A 23 -0.73 1.74 3.73
N SER A 24 -1.80 2.53 3.67
CA SER A 24 -2.31 3.05 2.40
C SER A 24 -1.65 4.36 1.98
N GLY A 25 -1.23 5.20 2.93
CA GLY A 25 -0.55 6.46 2.66
C GLY A 25 0.96 6.34 2.48
N PHE A 26 1.63 5.63 3.38
CA PHE A 26 3.09 5.49 3.35
C PHE A 26 3.55 4.29 2.51
N LEU A 27 3.28 3.06 2.96
CA LEU A 27 3.72 1.85 2.26
C LEU A 27 3.13 1.74 0.84
N GLY A 28 1.84 2.01 0.68
CA GLY A 28 1.17 2.01 -0.62
C GLY A 28 1.80 2.98 -1.63
N THR A 29 2.21 4.16 -1.17
CA THR A 29 2.92 5.14 -2.00
C THR A 29 4.31 4.65 -2.37
N LEU A 30 5.09 4.13 -1.42
CA LEU A 30 6.45 3.66 -1.69
C LEU A 30 6.47 2.47 -2.65
N ILE A 31 5.64 1.46 -2.39
CA ILE A 31 5.54 0.26 -3.22
C ILE A 31 5.08 0.64 -4.63
N SER A 32 4.05 1.49 -4.75
CA SER A 32 3.58 1.91 -6.08
C SER A 32 4.57 2.79 -6.82
N LEU A 33 5.33 3.63 -6.13
CA LEU A 33 6.40 4.43 -6.72
C LEU A 33 7.52 3.54 -7.27
N GLU A 34 7.99 2.57 -6.49
CA GLU A 34 9.02 1.63 -6.93
C GLU A 34 8.58 0.88 -8.18
N ARG A 35 7.33 0.38 -8.20
CA ARG A 35 6.79 -0.32 -9.37
C ARG A 35 6.55 0.61 -10.57
N ALA A 36 6.19 1.87 -10.34
CA ALA A 36 6.09 2.86 -11.42
C ALA A 36 7.45 3.14 -12.05
N VAL A 37 8.50 3.31 -11.24
CA VAL A 37 9.88 3.47 -11.72
C VAL A 37 10.35 2.23 -12.49
N GLY A 38 10.08 1.03 -11.95
CA GLY A 38 10.49 -0.23 -12.57
C GLY A 38 9.80 -0.57 -13.89
N THR A 39 8.55 -0.10 -14.09
CA THR A 39 7.81 -0.32 -15.35
C THR A 39 8.13 0.71 -16.42
N GLY A 40 8.61 1.90 -16.05
CA GLY A 40 8.97 2.96 -17.00
C GLY A 40 7.80 3.68 -17.67
N TYR A 41 6.55 3.34 -17.32
CA TYR A 41 5.37 3.97 -17.90
C TYR A 41 4.93 5.21 -17.11
N GLY A 42 4.75 6.36 -17.80
CA GLY A 42 4.34 7.61 -17.15
C GLY A 42 2.99 7.54 -16.42
N TRP A 43 2.05 6.73 -16.92
CA TRP A 43 0.74 6.56 -16.27
C TRP A 43 0.83 5.80 -14.93
N ALA A 44 1.88 5.00 -14.71
CA ALA A 44 2.04 4.23 -13.48
C ALA A 44 2.24 5.14 -12.25
N TYR A 45 2.75 6.36 -12.45
CA TYR A 45 2.90 7.37 -11.40
C TYR A 45 1.57 7.89 -10.86
N LEU A 46 0.43 7.62 -11.51
CA LEU A 46 -0.89 7.95 -10.96
C LEU A 46 -1.15 7.21 -9.63
N ALA A 47 -0.61 6.00 -9.46
CA ALA A 47 -0.75 5.25 -8.21
C ALA A 47 -0.09 5.97 -7.01
N PRO A 48 1.23 6.26 -7.01
CA PRO A 48 1.87 6.92 -5.88
C PRO A 48 1.38 8.35 -5.66
N VAL A 49 1.05 9.09 -6.73
CA VAL A 49 0.53 10.45 -6.59
C VAL A 49 -0.84 10.45 -5.91
N SER A 50 -1.72 9.53 -6.29
CA SER A 50 -3.04 9.43 -5.66
C SER A 50 -2.95 9.00 -4.20
N THR A 51 -2.12 8.01 -3.86
CA THR A 51 -1.96 7.59 -2.45
C THR A 51 -1.27 8.64 -1.59
N ALA A 52 -0.25 9.33 -2.12
CA ALA A 52 0.41 10.43 -1.42
C ALA A 52 -0.55 11.59 -1.16
N ALA A 53 -1.29 12.03 -2.19
CA ALA A 53 -2.29 13.08 -2.05
C ALA A 53 -3.41 12.67 -1.06
N GLY A 54 -3.88 11.43 -1.13
CA GLY A 54 -4.85 10.90 -0.18
C GLY A 54 -4.34 10.90 1.27
N GLY A 55 -3.06 10.57 1.48
CA GLY A 55 -2.39 10.65 2.78
C GLY A 55 -2.33 12.06 3.33
N VAL A 56 -1.91 13.03 2.50
CA VAL A 56 -1.88 14.45 2.89
C VAL A 56 -3.29 14.97 3.20
N MET A 57 -4.30 14.60 2.42
CA MET A 57 -5.69 15.00 2.69
C MET A 57 -6.20 14.46 4.03
N LEU A 58 -5.88 13.21 4.39
CA LEU A 58 -6.27 12.66 5.69
C LEU A 58 -5.57 13.37 6.85
N ILE A 59 -4.28 13.67 6.72
CA ILE A 59 -3.52 14.43 7.73
C ILE A 59 -4.10 15.84 7.89
N ALA A 60 -4.52 16.46 6.79
CA ALA A 60 -5.17 17.77 6.78
C ALA A 60 -6.65 17.73 7.24
N GLY A 61 -7.21 16.55 7.55
CA GLY A 61 -8.61 16.39 7.93
C GLY A 61 -9.61 16.64 6.78
N LEU A 62 -9.14 16.62 5.53
CA LEU A 62 -9.98 16.83 4.34
C LEU A 62 -10.72 15.55 3.95
N PRO A 63 -11.99 15.66 3.50
CA PRO A 63 -12.73 14.52 2.98
C PRO A 63 -12.11 14.01 1.67
N GLY A 64 -12.27 12.72 1.39
CA GLY A 64 -11.87 12.11 0.12
C GLY A 64 -10.47 11.49 0.10
N GLY A 65 -9.67 11.64 1.15
CA GLY A 65 -8.34 11.01 1.20
C GLY A 65 -8.38 9.48 1.06
N ALA A 66 -9.37 8.82 1.69
CA ALA A 66 -9.60 7.39 1.53
C ALA A 66 -9.97 7.00 0.08
N LEU A 67 -10.73 7.83 -0.64
CA LEU A 67 -11.09 7.58 -2.04
C LEU A 67 -9.86 7.62 -2.93
N LEU A 68 -9.00 8.63 -2.75
CA LEU A 68 -7.75 8.72 -3.49
C LEU A 68 -6.83 7.53 -3.22
N MET A 69 -6.74 7.06 -1.97
CA MET A 69 -5.97 5.84 -1.64
C MET A 69 -6.54 4.59 -2.32
N THR A 70 -7.86 4.45 -2.38
CA THR A 70 -8.50 3.34 -3.11
C THR A 70 -8.27 3.41 -4.62
N LEU A 71 -8.25 4.62 -5.19
CA LEU A 71 -7.88 4.81 -6.59
C LEU A 71 -6.42 4.41 -6.83
N GLY A 72 -5.50 4.78 -5.94
CA GLY A 72 -4.09 4.38 -6.05
C GLY A 72 -3.89 2.88 -5.93
N SER A 73 -4.64 2.19 -5.06
CA SER A 73 -4.59 0.73 -4.98
C SER A 73 -5.15 0.04 -6.23
N LEU A 74 -6.18 0.61 -6.85
CA LEU A 74 -6.70 0.14 -8.12
C LEU A 74 -5.67 0.31 -9.25
N VAL A 75 -5.00 1.46 -9.33
CA VAL A 75 -3.93 1.68 -10.33
C VAL A 75 -2.77 0.71 -10.10
N LEU A 76 -2.34 0.50 -8.84
CA LEU A 76 -1.30 -0.48 -8.54
C LEU A 76 -1.68 -1.90 -8.96
N LEU A 77 -2.94 -2.30 -8.73
CA LEU A 77 -3.44 -3.58 -9.19
C LEU A 77 -3.40 -3.70 -10.72
N ILE A 78 -3.77 -2.65 -11.46
CA ILE A 78 -3.65 -2.61 -12.93
C ILE A 78 -2.20 -2.76 -13.38
N ILE A 79 -1.26 -2.10 -12.70
CA ILE A 79 0.18 -2.25 -12.97
C ILE A 79 0.60 -3.73 -12.81
N PHE A 80 0.22 -4.38 -11.71
CA PHE A 80 0.53 -5.79 -11.51
C PHE A 80 -0.14 -6.71 -12.53
N ILE A 81 -1.39 -6.45 -12.91
CA ILE A 81 -2.07 -7.22 -13.96
C ILE A 81 -1.30 -7.10 -15.28
N ALA A 82 -0.88 -5.88 -15.65
CA ALA A 82 -0.06 -5.66 -16.85
C ALA A 82 1.26 -6.45 -16.78
N ILE A 83 1.99 -6.37 -15.66
CA ILE A 83 3.24 -7.11 -15.44
C ILE A 83 3.02 -8.63 -15.56
N ILE A 84 1.99 -9.18 -14.91
CA ILE A 84 1.66 -10.62 -14.98
C ILE A 84 1.35 -11.04 -16.41
N ARG A 85 0.68 -10.20 -17.20
CA ARG A 85 0.38 -10.49 -18.62
C ARG A 85 1.64 -10.52 -19.49
N LEU A 86 2.65 -9.74 -19.15
CA LEU A 86 3.95 -9.73 -19.85
C LEU A 86 4.80 -10.93 -19.44
N GLN A 87 4.91 -11.21 -18.14
CA GLN A 87 5.66 -12.33 -17.60
C GLN A 87 4.98 -12.91 -16.36
N THR A 88 4.32 -14.06 -16.53
CA THR A 88 3.72 -14.79 -15.42
C THR A 88 4.82 -15.49 -14.62
N SER A 89 5.12 -14.96 -13.43
CA SER A 89 6.01 -15.60 -12.47
C SER A 89 5.32 -15.73 -11.11
N LEU A 90 5.81 -16.65 -10.27
CA LEU A 90 5.25 -16.84 -8.92
C LEU A 90 5.33 -15.55 -8.08
N PHE A 91 6.42 -14.79 -8.20
CA PHE A 91 6.62 -13.56 -7.44
C PHE A 91 5.67 -12.44 -7.89
N THR A 92 5.41 -12.28 -9.19
CA THR A 92 4.47 -11.27 -9.70
C THR A 92 3.04 -11.60 -9.32
N VAL A 93 2.67 -12.89 -9.30
CA VAL A 93 1.35 -13.35 -8.86
C VAL A 93 1.16 -13.10 -7.36
N ALA A 94 2.18 -13.37 -6.54
CA ALA A 94 2.14 -13.09 -5.11
C ALA A 94 2.01 -11.58 -4.81
N MET A 95 2.80 -10.74 -5.46
CA MET A 95 2.67 -9.28 -5.27
C MET A 95 1.33 -8.74 -5.81
N GLY A 96 0.85 -9.27 -6.94
CA GLY A 96 -0.43 -8.89 -7.52
C GLY A 96 -1.63 -9.27 -6.64
N SER A 97 -1.60 -10.45 -6.00
CA SER A 97 -2.62 -10.81 -5.02
C SER A 97 -2.55 -9.92 -3.77
N GLY A 98 -1.36 -9.51 -3.34
CA GLY A 98 -1.19 -8.47 -2.33
C GLY A 98 -1.89 -7.16 -2.70
N ALA A 99 -1.68 -6.65 -3.92
CA ALA A 99 -2.35 -5.44 -4.40
C ALA A 99 -3.88 -5.58 -4.44
N LEU A 100 -4.38 -6.77 -4.76
CA LEU A 100 -5.82 -7.08 -4.72
C LEU A 100 -6.36 -7.05 -3.29
N LEU A 101 -5.66 -7.64 -2.31
CA LEU A 101 -6.05 -7.55 -0.90
C LEU A 101 -6.07 -6.11 -0.40
N TRP A 102 -5.11 -5.30 -0.85
CA TRP A 102 -5.08 -3.87 -0.50
C TRP A 102 -6.30 -3.12 -1.04
N LEU A 103 -6.68 -3.37 -2.30
CA LEU A 103 -7.89 -2.79 -2.89
C LEU A 103 -9.15 -3.21 -2.11
N ILE A 104 -9.30 -4.48 -1.77
CA ILE A 104 -10.44 -4.97 -0.98
C ILE A 104 -10.46 -4.30 0.40
N GLY A 105 -9.32 -4.22 1.08
CA GLY A 105 -9.22 -3.53 2.37
C GLY A 105 -9.63 -2.07 2.29
N ASN A 106 -9.18 -1.35 1.25
CA ASN A 106 -9.56 0.06 1.04
C ASN A 106 -11.05 0.23 0.68
N LEU A 107 -11.66 -0.71 -0.06
CA LEU A 107 -13.09 -0.70 -0.33
C LEU A 107 -13.93 -0.91 0.93
N PHE A 108 -13.55 -1.86 1.80
CA PHE A 108 -14.20 -2.05 3.09
C PHE A 108 -14.02 -0.83 4.00
N TRP A 109 -12.86 -0.20 3.94
CA TRP A 109 -12.63 1.04 4.67
C TRP A 109 -13.56 2.17 4.20
N LEU A 110 -13.73 2.34 2.87
CA LEU A 110 -14.69 3.29 2.30
C LEU A 110 -16.14 2.96 2.66
N ALA A 111 -16.48 1.67 2.78
CA ALA A 111 -17.80 1.22 3.20
C ALA A 111 -18.05 1.40 4.71
N GLY A 112 -17.07 1.90 5.48
CA GLY A 112 -17.22 2.20 6.90
C GLY A 112 -17.09 1.00 7.82
N PHE A 113 -16.53 -0.13 7.34
CA PHE A 113 -16.22 -1.28 8.21
C PHE A 113 -15.19 -0.88 9.28
N PRO A 114 -15.21 -1.54 10.45
CA PRO A 114 -14.29 -1.22 11.51
C PRO A 114 -12.85 -1.66 11.18
N VAL A 115 -11.87 -0.90 11.67
CA VAL A 115 -10.45 -1.07 11.34
C VAL A 115 -9.93 -2.47 11.71
N TRP A 116 -10.41 -3.09 12.78
CA TRP A 116 -9.97 -4.43 13.20
C TRP A 116 -10.32 -5.54 12.20
N GLU A 117 -11.36 -5.37 11.38
CA GLU A 117 -11.69 -6.30 10.28
C GLU A 117 -10.83 -6.04 9.05
N ILE A 118 -10.54 -4.77 8.78
CA ILE A 118 -9.80 -4.33 7.60
C ILE A 118 -8.30 -4.64 7.72
N VAL A 119 -7.75 -4.61 8.94
CA VAL A 119 -6.33 -4.83 9.22
C VAL A 119 -5.81 -6.13 8.63
N PHE A 120 -6.61 -7.20 8.58
CA PHE A 120 -6.17 -8.47 7.99
C PHE A 120 -5.90 -8.39 6.49
N TRP A 121 -6.70 -7.60 5.76
CA TRP A 121 -6.50 -7.36 4.33
C TRP A 121 -5.23 -6.55 4.06
N TRP A 122 -5.00 -5.52 4.87
CA TRP A 122 -3.80 -4.69 4.82
C TRP A 122 -2.53 -5.44 5.23
N ALA A 123 -2.61 -6.29 6.26
CA ALA A 123 -1.53 -7.17 6.64
C ALA A 123 -1.22 -8.18 5.52
N GLY A 124 -2.26 -8.77 4.91
CA GLY A 124 -2.11 -9.67 3.77
C GLY A 124 -1.40 -9.02 2.58
N PHE A 125 -1.74 -7.76 2.27
CA PHE A 125 -1.01 -6.96 1.27
C PHE A 125 0.48 -6.89 1.57
N VAL A 126 0.86 -6.43 2.76
CA VAL A 126 2.27 -6.26 3.14
C VAL A 126 3.02 -7.59 3.13
N VAL A 127 2.42 -8.64 3.71
CA VAL A 127 3.04 -9.97 3.78
C VAL A 127 3.28 -10.54 2.38
N LEU A 128 2.28 -10.47 1.49
CA LEU A 128 2.40 -11.00 0.14
C LEU A 128 3.38 -10.20 -0.72
N THR A 129 3.44 -8.88 -0.55
CA THR A 129 4.43 -8.05 -1.25
C THR A 129 5.85 -8.39 -0.81
N ILE A 130 6.12 -8.45 0.51
CA ILE A 130 7.45 -8.81 1.04
C ILE A 130 7.84 -10.25 0.62
N ALA A 131 6.90 -11.19 0.68
CA ALA A 131 7.14 -12.57 0.25
C ALA A 131 7.47 -12.64 -1.25
N GLY A 132 6.72 -11.90 -2.08
CA GLY A 132 6.98 -11.78 -3.52
C GLY A 132 8.35 -11.21 -3.83
N GLU A 133 8.73 -10.09 -3.20
CA GLU A 133 10.06 -9.48 -3.35
C GLU A 133 11.19 -10.44 -2.95
N ARG A 134 11.03 -11.19 -1.85
CA ARG A 134 12.01 -12.20 -1.44
C ARG A 134 12.17 -13.33 -2.46
N LEU A 135 11.09 -13.76 -3.09
CA LEU A 135 11.13 -14.79 -4.15
C LEU A 135 11.83 -14.26 -5.41
N GLU A 136 11.63 -12.99 -5.74
CA GLU A 136 12.31 -12.31 -6.85
C GLU A 136 13.83 -12.31 -6.63
N ILE A 137 14.30 -11.90 -5.45
CA ILE A 137 15.74 -11.84 -5.10
C ILE A 137 16.36 -13.24 -5.10
N THR A 138 15.70 -14.22 -4.49
CA THR A 138 16.22 -15.59 -4.37
C THR A 138 16.50 -16.20 -5.75
N ARG A 139 15.64 -15.89 -6.74
CA ARG A 139 15.84 -16.32 -8.13
C ARG A 139 17.10 -15.71 -8.74
N ILE A 140 17.30 -14.40 -8.58
CA ILE A 140 18.45 -13.68 -9.16
C ILE A 140 19.78 -14.19 -8.57
N VAL A 141 19.81 -14.38 -7.24
CA VAL A 141 21.00 -14.89 -6.54
C VAL A 141 21.32 -16.33 -6.94
N GLY A 142 20.29 -17.17 -7.16
CA GLY A 142 20.46 -18.54 -7.64
C GLY A 142 21.20 -18.63 -8.98
N PHE A 143 21.02 -17.66 -9.88
CA PHE A 143 21.71 -17.62 -11.18
C PHE A 143 23.20 -17.22 -11.08
N THR A 144 23.66 -16.61 -9.99
CA THR A 144 25.06 -16.16 -9.84
C THR A 144 25.98 -17.26 -9.29
N LYS A 145 25.43 -18.40 -8.86
CA LYS A 145 26.21 -19.55 -8.33
C LYS A 145 26.34 -20.73 -9.31
N GLY A 146 26.10 -20.51 -10.61
CA GLY A 146 26.26 -21.52 -11.68
C GLY A 146 27.55 -21.35 -12.45
#